data_AF-A0A7S1B499-F1
#
_entry.id   AF-A0A7S1B499-F1
#
_cell.length_a   1.000
_cell.length_b   1.000
_cell.length_c   1.000
_cell.angle_alpha   90.00
_cell.angle_beta   90.00
_cell.angle_gamma   90.00
#
_symmetry.space_group_name_H-M   'P 1'
#
loop_
_entity.id
_entity.type
_entity.pdbx_description
1 polymer ?
#
loop_
_entity_poly.entity_id
_entity_poly.type
_entity_poly.pdbx_seq_one_letter_code
_entity_poly.pdbx_strand_id
1 'polypeptide(L)'
;MTTIPPPPTGPRRHTLSIALPASVLAGLPTLEQRTLLGNRIARAACVYHVDEVVVYDDGLLSAGNAAGAKRYMDEMISFLQYSECPQYLRKTFFPLQNKNGTLAKAAWCHPVDAPHHCREGERSLFREGAVTEKTARRNGKQVSMAHCGIRGCLVTLDRLLEKDVRVTVRIEDAEYDKVWGREDVPSGPKRGRGASSIAGAAVAPSAPRDYDGRYWGYEVRRAESFPEAMAGCPYGESYDLTIGTSERGTSSVDAKEGFGLPSFRNCLLVFGGQAGIEEVVDAIETSDDGQGNNDDGGWREKMAACPGTECGKLFDMWTNICPWQGSRTIRTEEAVLIALARFRPYIASNLPNDKDESESEKDDEEVNITLGDFGSDVPSDESSSDDDDDGSDSEKSP
;
A
#
# COMPACT_ATOMS: atom_id res chain seq x y z
N MET A 1 -3.02 -21.83 15.39
CA MET A 1 -3.34 -20.53 16.01
C MET A 1 -3.04 -19.47 14.98
N THR A 2 -4.08 -18.87 14.39
CA THR A 2 -3.97 -17.78 13.43
C THR A 2 -3.25 -16.61 14.08
N THR A 3 -2.09 -16.24 13.54
CA THR A 3 -1.22 -15.17 14.07
C THR A 3 -1.68 -13.77 13.67
N ILE A 4 -2.68 -13.68 12.80
CA ILE A 4 -3.19 -12.43 12.25
C ILE A 4 -4.38 -11.96 13.13
N PRO A 5 -4.38 -10.70 13.62
CA PRO A 5 -5.55 -10.16 14.30
C PRO A 5 -6.76 -10.21 13.34
N PRO A 6 -7.94 -10.64 13.81
CA PRO A 6 -9.11 -10.72 12.95
C PRO A 6 -9.40 -9.33 12.36
N PRO A 7 -9.79 -9.26 11.08
CA PRO A 7 -10.15 -7.99 10.47
C PRO A 7 -11.26 -7.27 11.27
N PRO A 8 -11.31 -5.93 11.22
CA PRO A 8 -12.50 -5.18 11.63
C PRO A 8 -13.72 -5.72 10.90
N THR A 9 -14.91 -5.62 11.49
CA THR A 9 -16.15 -6.13 10.91
C THR A 9 -16.54 -5.35 9.65
N GLY A 10 -16.05 -5.77 8.48
CA GLY A 10 -16.44 -5.25 7.17
C GLY A 10 -15.34 -4.48 6.43
N PRO A 11 -15.63 -4.08 5.18
CA PRO A 11 -14.67 -3.39 4.31
C PRO A 11 -14.29 -2.01 4.86
N ARG A 12 -13.05 -1.57 4.62
CA ARG A 12 -12.58 -0.24 5.00
C ARG A 12 -12.45 0.65 3.76
N ARG A 13 -13.37 1.61 3.61
CA ARG A 13 -13.42 2.50 2.43
C ARG A 13 -12.61 3.79 2.55
N HIS A 14 -12.05 4.10 3.72
CA HIS A 14 -11.22 5.28 3.94
C HIS A 14 -9.73 4.92 3.98
N THR A 15 -8.89 5.89 3.61
CA THR A 15 -7.43 5.81 3.65
C THR A 15 -6.84 6.79 4.66
N LEU A 16 -5.72 6.41 5.27
CA LEU A 16 -4.94 7.26 6.16
C LEU A 16 -3.51 7.39 5.64
N SER A 17 -3.14 8.60 5.26
CA SER A 17 -1.79 8.96 4.85
C SER A 17 -1.10 9.78 5.94
N ILE A 18 0.20 9.58 6.11
CA ILE A 18 1.04 10.46 6.95
C ILE A 18 2.12 11.12 6.10
N ALA A 19 2.40 12.40 6.32
CA ALA A 19 3.50 13.12 5.70
C ALA A 19 4.53 13.55 6.76
N LEU A 20 5.80 13.29 6.50
CA LEU A 20 6.90 13.71 7.38
C LEU A 20 8.18 14.05 6.58
N PRO A 21 9.01 14.98 7.08
CA PRO A 21 10.19 15.39 6.34
C PRO A 21 11.33 14.41 6.51
N ALA A 22 12.16 14.24 5.48
CA ALA A 22 13.37 13.43 5.56
C ALA A 22 14.44 14.02 6.51
N SER A 23 14.37 15.34 6.76
CA SER A 23 15.31 16.09 7.61
C SER A 23 15.37 15.61 9.05
N VAL A 24 14.37 14.86 9.53
CA VAL A 24 14.35 14.23 10.86
C VAL A 24 15.56 13.30 11.08
N LEU A 25 16.16 12.80 10.01
CA LEU A 25 17.35 11.97 10.06
C LEU A 25 18.65 12.75 10.23
N ALA A 26 18.68 14.04 9.92
CA ALA A 26 19.90 14.84 9.87
C ALA A 26 20.57 15.01 11.24
N GLY A 27 19.79 15.00 12.32
CA GLY A 27 20.30 15.09 13.70
C GLY A 27 20.96 13.80 14.21
N LEU A 28 20.96 12.71 13.43
CA LEU A 28 21.42 11.40 13.87
C LEU A 28 22.77 11.02 13.24
N PRO A 29 23.85 10.86 14.04
CA PRO A 29 25.19 10.68 13.51
C PRO A 29 25.40 9.32 12.82
N THR A 30 24.84 8.24 13.37
CA THR A 30 25.10 6.88 12.87
C THR A 30 23.97 6.36 11.98
N LEU A 31 24.32 5.47 11.04
CA LEU A 31 23.33 4.80 10.20
C LEU A 31 22.38 3.93 11.03
N GLU A 32 22.89 3.30 12.09
CA GLU A 32 22.10 2.50 13.03
C GLU A 32 20.99 3.31 13.68
N GLN A 33 21.29 4.53 14.16
CA GLN A 33 20.29 5.42 14.75
C GLN A 33 19.24 5.84 13.71
N ARG A 34 19.66 6.17 12.49
CA ARG A 34 18.74 6.54 11.39
C ARG A 34 17.84 5.37 10.98
N THR A 35 18.40 4.17 10.85
CA THR A 35 17.62 2.94 10.60
C THR A 35 16.59 2.70 11.69
N LEU A 36 16.97 2.83 12.97
CA LEU A 36 16.05 2.65 14.09
C LEU A 36 14.94 3.70 14.12
N LEU A 37 15.23 4.96 13.79
CA LEU A 37 14.20 6.00 13.70
C LEU A 37 13.20 5.68 12.57
N GLY A 38 13.70 5.38 11.36
CA GLY A 38 12.83 5.00 10.24
C GLY A 38 11.98 3.76 10.56
N ASN A 39 12.55 2.77 11.24
CA ASN A 39 11.82 1.58 11.68
C ASN A 39 10.76 1.88 12.76
N ARG A 40 10.98 2.84 13.66
CA ARG A 40 9.94 3.27 14.63
C ARG A 40 8.74 3.88 13.92
N ILE A 41 8.97 4.71 12.90
CA ILE A 41 7.91 5.29 12.07
C ILE A 41 7.17 4.18 11.31
N ALA A 42 7.91 3.27 10.64
CA ALA A 42 7.33 2.11 9.97
C ALA A 42 6.44 1.28 10.90
N ARG A 43 6.89 1.02 12.12
CA ARG A 43 6.10 0.28 13.12
C ARG A 43 4.87 1.05 13.56
N ALA A 44 4.97 2.36 13.82
CA ALA A 44 3.83 3.18 14.18
C ALA A 44 2.77 3.19 13.05
N ALA A 45 3.21 3.36 11.80
CA ALA A 45 2.36 3.29 10.62
C ALA A 45 1.62 1.94 10.52
N CYS A 46 2.34 0.82 10.69
CA CYS A 46 1.72 -0.50 10.68
C CYS A 46 0.74 -0.74 11.84
N VAL A 47 1.08 -0.32 13.06
CA VAL A 47 0.22 -0.51 14.24
C VAL A 47 -1.12 0.21 14.09
N TYR A 48 -1.12 1.39 13.46
CA TYR A 48 -2.30 2.23 13.32
C TYR A 48 -2.93 2.23 11.92
N HIS A 49 -2.59 1.25 11.09
CA HIS A 49 -3.20 1.00 9.78
C HIS A 49 -3.08 2.18 8.80
N VAL A 50 -1.91 2.84 8.77
CA VAL A 50 -1.60 3.87 7.77
C VAL A 50 -1.46 3.22 6.40
N ASP A 51 -2.11 3.75 5.36
CA ASP A 51 -2.06 3.25 3.99
C ASP A 51 -0.91 3.85 3.17
N GLU A 52 -0.45 5.05 3.51
CA GLU A 52 0.60 5.77 2.78
C GLU A 52 1.52 6.54 3.73
N VAL A 53 2.82 6.48 3.49
CA VAL A 53 3.83 7.31 4.15
C VAL A 53 4.51 8.19 3.09
N VAL A 54 4.24 9.49 3.14
CA VAL A 54 4.83 10.51 2.29
C VAL A 54 6.08 11.06 2.95
N VAL A 55 7.23 10.92 2.28
CA VAL A 55 8.51 11.48 2.73
C VAL A 55 8.83 12.68 1.85
N TYR A 56 8.86 13.87 2.46
CA TYR A 56 9.07 15.12 1.72
C TYR A 56 10.41 15.80 2.02
N ASP A 57 10.93 16.56 1.06
CA ASP A 57 11.99 17.55 1.31
C ASP A 57 11.36 18.83 1.88
N ASP A 58 11.83 19.25 3.06
CA ASP A 58 11.39 20.49 3.69
C ASP A 58 12.20 21.71 3.22
N GLY A 59 13.22 21.51 2.38
CA GLY A 59 14.05 22.59 1.82
C GLY A 59 15.01 23.24 2.83
N LEU A 60 14.83 23.00 4.13
CA LEU A 60 15.59 23.64 5.21
C LEU A 60 17.05 23.18 5.24
N LEU A 61 17.33 21.94 4.82
CA LEU A 61 18.69 21.42 4.68
C LEU A 61 19.31 21.73 3.32
N SER A 62 18.48 21.92 2.29
CA SER A 62 18.93 22.03 0.90
C SER A 62 19.73 23.31 0.64
N ALA A 63 19.47 24.38 1.39
CA ALA A 63 20.23 25.64 1.32
C ALA A 63 21.72 25.52 1.76
N GLY A 64 22.08 24.49 2.53
CA GLY A 64 23.46 24.30 3.03
C GLY A 64 24.06 22.92 2.80
N ASN A 65 23.24 21.90 2.50
CA ASN A 65 23.66 20.51 2.35
C ASN A 65 22.66 19.69 1.49
N ALA A 66 22.44 20.11 0.24
CA ALA A 66 21.55 19.41 -0.70
C ALA A 66 21.90 17.91 -0.89
N ALA A 67 23.19 17.56 -0.91
CA ALA A 67 23.63 16.16 -0.99
C ALA A 67 23.19 15.34 0.24
N GLY A 68 23.24 15.95 1.43
CA GLY A 68 22.72 15.37 2.67
C GLY A 68 21.21 15.22 2.65
N ALA A 69 20.47 16.25 2.22
CA ALA A 69 19.00 16.21 2.12
C ALA A 69 18.53 15.04 1.23
N LYS A 70 19.09 14.93 0.01
CA LYS A 70 18.80 13.83 -0.92
C LYS A 70 19.12 12.47 -0.30
N ARG A 71 20.28 12.35 0.34
CA ARG A 71 20.69 11.12 1.02
C ARG A 71 19.69 10.73 2.11
N TYR A 72 19.27 11.64 2.97
CA TYR A 72 18.33 11.34 4.05
C TYR A 72 16.96 10.92 3.51
N MET A 73 16.52 11.51 2.41
CA MET A 73 15.31 11.09 1.72
C MET A 73 15.42 9.65 1.20
N ASP A 74 16.50 9.32 0.48
CA ASP A 74 16.77 7.97 -0.02
C ASP A 74 16.87 6.95 1.14
N GLU A 75 17.51 7.34 2.25
CA GLU A 75 17.64 6.53 3.46
C GLU A 75 16.27 6.24 4.09
N MET A 76 15.46 7.27 4.35
CA MET A 76 14.13 7.12 4.95
C MET A 76 13.22 6.23 4.09
N ILE A 77 13.14 6.51 2.79
CA ILE A 77 12.31 5.73 1.86
C ILE A 77 12.72 4.26 1.87
N SER A 78 14.03 3.99 1.79
CA SER A 78 14.55 2.63 1.84
C SER A 78 14.20 1.91 3.15
N PHE A 79 14.29 2.59 4.30
CA PHE A 79 13.94 2.00 5.59
C PHE A 79 12.46 1.64 5.71
N LEU A 80 11.59 2.54 5.23
CA LEU A 80 10.14 2.35 5.25
C LEU A 80 9.73 1.20 4.32
N GLN A 81 10.21 1.20 3.07
CA GLN A 81 9.91 0.15 2.07
C GLN A 81 10.46 -1.21 2.50
N TYR A 82 11.69 -1.26 3.04
CA TYR A 82 12.25 -2.52 3.54
C TYR A 82 11.46 -3.08 4.73
N SER A 83 11.01 -2.20 5.63
CA SER A 83 10.24 -2.61 6.83
C SER A 83 8.86 -3.15 6.44
N GLU A 84 8.18 -2.52 5.49
CA GLU A 84 6.88 -2.95 4.98
C GLU A 84 6.96 -4.24 4.16
N CYS A 85 8.05 -4.45 3.40
CA CYS A 85 8.20 -5.61 2.54
C CYS A 85 8.21 -6.94 3.34
N PRO A 86 7.37 -7.93 2.99
CA PRO A 86 7.36 -9.26 3.61
C PRO A 86 8.72 -9.96 3.54
N GLN A 87 9.09 -10.68 4.60
CA GLN A 87 10.41 -11.30 4.76
C GLN A 87 10.86 -12.18 3.59
N TYR A 88 9.93 -12.91 2.97
CA TYR A 88 10.22 -13.84 1.88
C TYR A 88 10.43 -13.13 0.53
N LEU A 89 10.07 -11.85 0.40
CA LEU A 89 10.24 -11.04 -0.80
C LEU A 89 11.48 -10.12 -0.75
N ARG A 90 12.01 -9.85 0.46
CA ARG A 90 13.11 -8.91 0.64
C ARG A 90 14.35 -9.24 -0.18
N LYS A 91 14.67 -10.52 -0.38
CA LYS A 91 15.83 -10.93 -1.19
C LYS A 91 15.67 -10.60 -2.68
N THR A 92 14.43 -10.54 -3.17
CA THR A 92 14.10 -10.21 -4.56
C THR A 92 14.16 -8.70 -4.78
N PHE A 93 13.48 -7.93 -3.92
CA PHE A 93 13.35 -6.47 -4.11
C PHE A 93 14.50 -5.65 -3.52
N PHE A 94 15.18 -6.18 -2.51
CA PHE A 94 16.30 -5.51 -1.84
C PHE A 94 17.52 -6.43 -1.86
N PRO A 95 18.13 -6.65 -3.04
CA PRO A 95 19.36 -7.42 -3.12
C PRO A 95 20.43 -6.72 -2.27
N LEU A 96 20.76 -7.32 -1.12
CA LEU A 96 21.76 -6.83 -0.15
C LEU A 96 23.18 -6.99 -0.74
N GLN A 97 23.45 -6.33 -1.86
CA GLN A 97 24.71 -6.49 -2.59
C GLN A 97 25.84 -5.63 -2.01
N ASN A 98 25.54 -4.61 -1.20
CA ASN A 98 26.56 -3.69 -0.67
C ASN A 98 26.53 -3.59 0.86
N LYS A 99 27.61 -4.06 1.52
CA LYS A 99 27.86 -3.84 2.96
C LYS A 99 27.92 -2.36 3.36
N ASN A 100 28.05 -1.46 2.38
CA ASN A 100 28.12 -0.01 2.55
C ASN A 100 26.87 0.72 2.02
N GLY A 101 25.81 0.00 1.66
CA GLY A 101 24.57 0.62 1.17
C GLY A 101 23.68 1.13 2.30
N THR A 102 22.63 1.87 1.93
CA THR A 102 21.58 2.37 2.85
C THR A 102 21.04 1.30 3.78
N LEU A 103 20.79 0.10 3.26
CA LEU A 103 20.24 -1.04 4.01
C LEU A 103 21.31 -1.93 4.66
N ALA A 104 22.56 -1.48 4.77
CA ALA A 104 23.64 -2.22 5.43
C ALA A 104 23.32 -2.56 6.91
N LYS A 105 22.48 -1.74 7.54
CA LYS A 105 22.04 -1.90 8.93
C LYS A 105 20.58 -2.40 9.02
N ALA A 106 20.02 -2.97 7.96
CA ALA A 106 18.65 -3.47 7.94
C ALA A 106 18.35 -4.54 9.01
N ALA A 107 19.37 -5.22 9.54
CA ALA A 107 19.23 -6.13 10.68
C ALA A 107 18.75 -5.43 11.98
N TRP A 108 18.87 -4.11 12.07
CA TRP A 108 18.36 -3.32 13.19
C TRP A 108 16.86 -3.02 13.06
N CYS A 109 16.24 -3.25 11.90
CA CYS A 109 14.81 -3.08 11.72
C CYS A 109 14.07 -4.17 12.52
N HIS A 110 13.29 -3.74 13.53
CA HIS A 110 12.39 -4.65 14.21
C HIS A 110 11.29 -5.11 13.24
N PRO A 111 10.83 -6.37 13.33
CA PRO A 111 9.73 -6.87 12.50
C PRO A 111 8.50 -5.98 12.65
N VAL A 112 7.78 -5.68 11.57
CA VAL A 112 6.48 -4.98 11.67
C VAL A 112 5.33 -5.96 11.94
N ASP A 113 5.48 -7.23 11.54
CA ASP A 113 4.53 -8.33 11.77
C ASP A 113 3.09 -7.99 11.35
N ALA A 114 2.97 -7.38 10.16
CA ALA A 114 1.68 -7.00 9.57
C ALA A 114 0.97 -8.21 8.93
N PRO A 115 -0.35 -8.16 8.66
CA PRO A 115 -1.09 -9.31 8.14
C PRO A 115 -0.55 -9.93 6.84
N HIS A 116 0.10 -9.14 5.99
CA HIS A 116 0.74 -9.61 4.76
C HIS A 116 2.14 -10.22 4.98
N HIS A 117 2.67 -10.22 6.21
CA HIS A 117 3.96 -10.85 6.59
C HIS A 117 3.77 -12.35 6.89
N CYS A 118 2.98 -13.04 6.06
CA CYS A 118 2.57 -14.41 6.31
C CYS A 118 3.76 -15.36 6.47
N ARG A 119 3.62 -16.32 7.40
CA ARG A 119 4.61 -17.40 7.57
C ARG A 119 4.48 -18.46 6.48
N GLU A 120 5.52 -19.29 6.32
CA GLU A 120 5.58 -20.27 5.24
C GLU A 120 4.50 -21.35 5.27
N GLY A 121 3.93 -21.64 6.45
CA GLY A 121 2.87 -22.64 6.67
C GLY A 121 1.53 -22.03 7.08
N GLU A 122 1.35 -20.73 6.90
CA GLU A 122 0.12 -20.03 7.28
C GLU A 122 -0.87 -20.00 6.10
N ARG A 123 -2.17 -20.17 6.34
CA ARG A 123 -3.19 -19.92 5.31
C ARG A 123 -3.60 -18.46 5.34
N SER A 124 -3.77 -17.86 4.18
CA SER A 124 -4.29 -16.50 4.07
C SER A 124 -4.98 -16.33 2.73
N LEU A 125 -6.19 -15.76 2.72
CA LEU A 125 -6.94 -15.50 1.50
C LEU A 125 -6.17 -14.61 0.52
N PHE A 126 -5.40 -13.66 1.05
CA PHE A 126 -4.52 -12.80 0.28
C PHE A 126 -3.07 -13.03 0.68
N ARG A 127 -2.16 -12.96 -0.28
CA ARG A 127 -0.71 -12.99 -0.06
C ARG A 127 0.01 -12.08 -1.03
N GLU A 128 1.08 -11.47 -0.56
CA GLU A 128 2.03 -10.77 -1.42
C GLU A 128 2.93 -11.77 -2.14
N GLY A 129 3.30 -11.46 -3.38
CA GLY A 129 4.17 -12.29 -4.20
C GLY A 129 5.08 -11.49 -5.12
N ALA A 130 6.15 -12.14 -5.59
CA ALA A 130 6.99 -11.63 -6.67
C ALA A 130 6.85 -12.54 -7.89
N VAL A 131 6.58 -11.95 -9.05
CA VAL A 131 6.47 -12.69 -10.32
C VAL A 131 7.84 -13.26 -10.69
N THR A 132 7.87 -14.57 -10.97
CA THR A 132 9.08 -15.31 -11.34
C THR A 132 9.22 -15.41 -12.86
N GLU A 133 10.39 -15.87 -13.33
CA GLU A 133 10.63 -16.17 -14.76
C GLU A 133 9.80 -17.36 -15.26
N LYS A 134 9.22 -18.16 -14.36
CA LYS A 134 8.47 -19.36 -14.73
C LYS A 134 7.08 -18.98 -15.20
N THR A 135 6.68 -19.59 -16.31
CA THR A 135 5.32 -19.50 -16.85
C THR A 135 4.67 -20.88 -16.88
N ALA A 136 3.35 -20.90 -16.87
CA ALA A 136 2.54 -22.09 -17.00
C ALA A 136 1.47 -21.89 -18.09
N ARG A 137 0.78 -22.96 -18.47
CA ARG A 137 -0.43 -22.87 -19.30
C ARG A 137 -1.66 -23.10 -18.44
N ARG A 138 -2.61 -22.17 -18.49
CA ARG A 138 -3.92 -22.25 -17.82
C ARG A 138 -4.98 -21.83 -18.83
N ASN A 139 -6.01 -22.66 -19.03
CA ASN A 139 -7.09 -22.43 -20.00
C ASN A 139 -6.57 -22.08 -21.42
N GLY A 140 -5.54 -22.80 -21.89
CA GLY A 140 -4.94 -22.57 -23.21
C GLY A 140 -4.06 -21.31 -23.33
N LYS A 141 -4.01 -20.44 -22.30
CA LYS A 141 -3.19 -19.21 -22.28
C LYS A 141 -1.93 -19.38 -21.44
N GLN A 142 -0.87 -18.66 -21.82
CA GLN A 142 0.34 -18.56 -21.02
C GLN A 142 0.10 -17.60 -19.85
N VAL A 143 0.46 -18.03 -18.64
CA VAL A 143 0.28 -17.26 -17.40
C VAL A 143 1.57 -17.27 -16.58
N SER A 144 1.77 -16.24 -15.76
CA SER A 144 2.97 -16.14 -14.92
C SER A 144 2.83 -16.95 -13.63
N MET A 145 3.97 -17.31 -13.03
CA MET A 145 4.02 -17.92 -11.69
C MET A 145 4.69 -16.97 -10.70
N ALA A 146 4.13 -16.83 -9.50
CA ALA A 146 4.62 -15.95 -8.45
C ALA A 146 5.11 -16.71 -7.21
N HIS A 147 6.17 -16.20 -6.59
CA HIS A 147 6.65 -16.66 -5.28
C HIS A 147 5.90 -15.91 -4.17
N CYS A 148 4.93 -16.58 -3.53
CA CYS A 148 4.07 -15.99 -2.49
C CYS A 148 4.44 -16.45 -1.07
N GLY A 149 5.71 -16.80 -0.83
CA GLY A 149 6.18 -17.22 0.49
C GLY A 149 5.67 -18.59 0.97
N ILE A 150 5.11 -19.40 0.07
CA ILE A 150 4.67 -20.78 0.35
C ILE A 150 5.85 -21.72 0.10
N ARG A 151 6.21 -22.52 1.09
CA ARG A 151 7.41 -23.38 1.01
C ARG A 151 7.28 -24.40 -0.11
N GLY A 152 8.19 -24.33 -1.10
CA GLY A 152 8.30 -25.31 -2.18
C GLY A 152 7.14 -25.28 -3.18
N CYS A 153 6.29 -24.25 -3.15
CA CYS A 153 5.12 -24.13 -4.01
C CYS A 153 5.08 -22.74 -4.66
N LEU A 154 4.84 -22.70 -5.97
CA LEU A 154 4.61 -21.46 -6.70
C LEU A 154 3.12 -21.26 -6.97
N VAL A 155 2.68 -20.01 -7.03
CA VAL A 155 1.29 -19.69 -7.33
C VAL A 155 1.17 -19.33 -8.81
N THR A 156 0.35 -20.09 -9.53
CA THR A 156 0.04 -19.88 -10.94
C THR A 156 -1.05 -18.83 -11.03
N LEU A 157 -0.72 -17.69 -11.63
CA LEU A 157 -1.64 -16.56 -11.76
C LEU A 157 -2.72 -16.82 -12.81
N ASP A 158 -3.69 -15.91 -12.88
CA ASP A 158 -4.77 -15.87 -13.87
C ASP A 158 -4.38 -15.11 -15.15
N ARG A 159 -3.26 -14.38 -15.12
CA ARG A 159 -2.77 -13.53 -16.22
C ARG A 159 -1.25 -13.57 -16.37
N LEU A 160 -0.76 -13.05 -17.50
CA LEU A 160 0.66 -12.84 -17.73
C LEU A 160 1.06 -11.47 -17.16
N LEU A 161 2.12 -11.46 -16.36
CA LEU A 161 2.70 -10.25 -15.76
C LEU A 161 4.22 -10.27 -15.96
N GLU A 162 4.82 -9.08 -15.94
CA GLU A 162 6.26 -8.92 -16.05
C GLU A 162 7.00 -9.54 -14.85
N LYS A 163 8.21 -10.02 -15.12
CA LYS A 163 9.10 -10.59 -14.11
C LYS A 163 9.46 -9.54 -13.04
N ASP A 164 9.64 -9.98 -11.81
CA ASP A 164 10.08 -9.16 -10.67
C ASP A 164 9.07 -8.06 -10.30
N VAL A 165 7.83 -8.14 -10.77
CA VAL A 165 6.72 -7.29 -10.32
C VAL A 165 6.16 -7.85 -9.00
N ARG A 166 5.93 -6.95 -8.03
CA ARG A 166 5.21 -7.26 -6.79
C ARG A 166 3.72 -7.33 -7.06
N VAL A 167 3.08 -8.39 -6.57
CA VAL A 167 1.66 -8.67 -6.84
C VAL A 167 0.94 -9.12 -5.57
N THR A 168 -0.29 -8.65 -5.38
CA THR A 168 -1.21 -9.21 -4.38
C THR A 168 -2.00 -10.33 -5.04
N VAL A 169 -2.02 -11.50 -4.42
CA VAL A 169 -2.63 -12.70 -4.97
C VAL A 169 -3.69 -13.23 -4.02
N ARG A 170 -4.89 -13.44 -4.56
CA ARG A 170 -5.98 -14.14 -3.86
C ARG A 170 -5.84 -15.66 -4.07
N ILE A 171 -5.83 -16.41 -2.98
CA ILE A 171 -5.65 -17.87 -2.95
C ILE A 171 -6.75 -18.46 -2.08
N GLU A 172 -7.57 -19.32 -2.68
CA GLU A 172 -8.69 -19.99 -2.00
C GLU A 172 -8.20 -21.13 -1.09
N ASP A 173 -8.94 -21.43 -0.02
CA ASP A 173 -8.57 -22.50 0.92
C ASP A 173 -8.42 -23.89 0.27
N ALA A 174 -9.22 -24.16 -0.75
CA ALA A 174 -9.14 -25.39 -1.54
C ALA A 174 -7.79 -25.56 -2.27
N GLU A 175 -7.09 -24.46 -2.57
CA GLU A 175 -5.74 -24.49 -3.16
C GLU A 175 -4.69 -24.85 -2.10
N TYR A 176 -4.82 -24.32 -0.89
CA TYR A 176 -3.95 -24.67 0.24
C TYR A 176 -4.06 -26.15 0.64
N ASP A 177 -5.24 -26.73 0.52
CA ASP A 177 -5.47 -28.16 0.78
C ASP A 177 -4.62 -29.06 -0.14
N LYS A 178 -4.28 -28.61 -1.35
CA LYS A 178 -3.40 -29.35 -2.28
C LYS A 178 -1.93 -29.36 -1.82
N VAL A 179 -1.54 -28.42 -0.96
CA VAL A 179 -0.18 -28.28 -0.43
C VAL A 179 -0.06 -28.96 0.94
N TRP A 180 -1.01 -28.71 1.84
CA TRP A 180 -0.92 -29.12 3.25
C TRP A 180 -1.96 -30.17 3.68
N GLY A 181 -2.94 -30.49 2.84
CA GLY A 181 -4.13 -31.24 3.26
C GLY A 181 -5.08 -30.35 4.08
N ARG A 182 -6.22 -30.89 4.55
CA ARG A 182 -7.23 -30.12 5.31
C ARG A 182 -6.78 -29.65 6.70
N GLU A 183 -5.68 -30.16 7.22
CA GLU A 183 -5.12 -29.74 8.51
C GLU A 183 -4.03 -28.68 8.31
N ASP A 184 -4.01 -27.68 9.18
CA ASP A 184 -2.91 -26.72 9.28
C ASP A 184 -1.67 -27.42 9.83
N VAL A 185 -0.85 -27.99 8.96
CA VAL A 185 0.36 -28.68 9.37
C VAL A 185 1.43 -27.65 9.76
N PRO A 186 1.85 -27.55 11.04
CA PRO A 186 2.84 -26.55 11.48
C PRO A 186 4.22 -26.74 10.83
N SER A 187 4.47 -27.93 10.27
CA SER A 187 5.76 -28.35 9.69
C SER A 187 5.89 -28.09 8.18
N GLY A 188 4.93 -27.39 7.56
CA GLY A 188 4.90 -27.15 6.12
C GLY A 188 4.60 -28.41 5.30
N PRO A 189 4.71 -28.36 3.97
CA PRO A 189 4.41 -29.52 3.13
C PRO A 189 5.43 -30.63 3.40
N LYS A 190 4.96 -31.86 3.66
CA LYS A 190 5.85 -33.03 3.78
C LYS A 190 6.62 -33.19 2.47
N ARG A 191 7.95 -33.28 2.54
CA ARG A 191 8.85 -33.45 1.39
C ARG A 191 8.30 -34.55 0.46
N GLY A 192 7.99 -34.19 -0.79
CA GLY A 192 7.54 -35.12 -1.84
C GLY A 192 6.04 -35.43 -1.90
N ARG A 193 5.17 -34.76 -1.11
CA ARG A 193 3.71 -35.03 -1.10
C ARG A 193 2.78 -33.86 -1.42
N GLY A 194 3.27 -32.62 -1.48
CA GLY A 194 2.45 -31.43 -1.76
C GLY A 194 2.51 -31.00 -3.23
N ALA A 195 1.46 -30.32 -3.72
CA ALA A 195 1.43 -29.75 -5.06
C ALA A 195 2.61 -28.78 -5.29
N SER A 196 3.30 -28.94 -6.42
CA SER A 196 4.43 -28.08 -6.82
C SER A 196 3.98 -26.68 -7.25
N SER A 197 2.72 -26.53 -7.65
CA SER A 197 2.07 -25.26 -7.87
C SER A 197 0.57 -25.31 -7.51
N ILE A 198 0.03 -24.14 -7.16
CA ILE A 198 -1.40 -23.93 -6.90
C ILE A 198 -1.92 -22.78 -7.74
N ALA A 199 -3.24 -22.64 -7.88
CA ALA A 199 -3.84 -21.51 -8.58
C ALA A 199 -4.03 -20.30 -7.67
N GLY A 200 -3.92 -19.10 -8.23
CA GLY A 200 -4.30 -17.85 -7.59
C GLY A 200 -4.79 -16.84 -8.64
N ALA A 201 -5.42 -15.77 -8.17
CA ALA A 201 -5.82 -14.64 -9.00
C ALA A 201 -5.05 -13.39 -8.56
N ALA A 202 -4.43 -12.68 -9.51
CA ALA A 202 -3.84 -11.39 -9.21
C ALA A 202 -4.95 -10.35 -9.00
N VAL A 203 -4.89 -9.64 -7.88
CA VAL A 203 -5.89 -8.65 -7.47
C VAL A 203 -5.22 -7.30 -7.19
N ALA A 204 -6.03 -6.24 -7.08
CA ALA A 204 -5.53 -4.92 -6.69
C ALA A 204 -4.90 -4.97 -5.28
N PRO A 205 -3.85 -4.16 -5.00
CA PRO A 205 -3.26 -4.06 -3.66
C PRO A 205 -4.25 -3.62 -2.58
N SER A 206 -5.30 -2.89 -2.95
CA SER A 206 -6.38 -2.46 -2.04
C SER A 206 -7.38 -3.58 -1.72
N ALA A 207 -7.41 -4.67 -2.50
CA ALA A 207 -8.43 -5.70 -2.37
C ALA A 207 -8.58 -6.29 -0.95
N PRO A 208 -7.52 -6.53 -0.17
CA PRO A 208 -7.66 -7.00 1.21
C PRO A 208 -8.40 -5.98 2.10
N ARG A 209 -8.10 -4.69 1.94
CA ARG A 209 -8.77 -3.61 2.65
C ARG A 209 -10.24 -3.49 2.22
N ASP A 210 -10.50 -3.58 0.92
CA ASP A 210 -11.83 -3.40 0.35
C ASP A 210 -12.73 -4.64 0.54
N TYR A 211 -12.15 -5.81 0.80
CA TYR A 211 -12.88 -7.06 1.02
C TYR A 211 -13.28 -7.27 2.48
N ASP A 212 -12.32 -7.25 3.40
CA ASP A 212 -12.57 -7.51 4.83
C ASP A 212 -11.99 -6.43 5.75
N GLY A 213 -11.53 -5.29 5.22
CA GLY A 213 -10.99 -4.21 6.04
C GLY A 213 -9.62 -4.51 6.65
N ARG A 214 -8.99 -5.61 6.27
CA ARG A 214 -7.67 -5.99 6.79
C ARG A 214 -6.59 -5.01 6.35
N TYR A 215 -5.71 -4.71 7.28
CA TYR A 215 -4.53 -3.90 6.99
C TYR A 215 -3.54 -4.66 6.09
N TRP A 216 -3.02 -4.00 5.05
CA TRP A 216 -2.19 -4.63 4.03
C TRP A 216 -0.84 -3.94 3.79
N GLY A 217 -0.34 -3.22 4.79
CA GLY A 217 0.87 -2.42 4.66
C GLY A 217 0.59 -0.99 4.22
N TYR A 218 1.66 -0.26 3.96
CA TYR A 218 1.63 1.11 3.46
C TYR A 218 2.45 1.24 2.18
N GLU A 219 2.07 2.18 1.32
CA GLU A 219 2.90 2.63 0.22
C GLU A 219 3.81 3.77 0.69
N VAL A 220 4.99 3.90 0.08
CA VAL A 220 5.95 4.97 0.41
C VAL A 220 6.07 5.87 -0.79
N ARG A 221 5.65 7.13 -0.64
CA ARG A 221 5.73 8.15 -1.68
C ARG A 221 6.86 9.13 -1.38
N ARG A 222 7.66 9.41 -2.40
CA ARG A 222 8.67 10.47 -2.40
C ARG A 222 8.00 11.77 -2.83
N ALA A 223 8.29 12.86 -2.14
CA ALA A 223 7.94 14.20 -2.57
C ALA A 223 9.20 15.08 -2.51
N GLU A 224 9.57 15.73 -3.61
CA GLU A 224 10.75 16.60 -3.69
C GLU A 224 10.51 17.97 -3.03
N SER A 225 9.28 18.24 -2.59
CA SER A 225 8.95 19.44 -1.82
C SER A 225 7.71 19.26 -0.95
N PHE A 226 7.53 20.15 0.03
CA PHE A 226 6.33 20.16 0.86
C PHE A 226 5.01 20.40 0.07
N PRO A 227 4.93 21.31 -0.91
CA PRO A 227 3.76 21.43 -1.78
C PRO A 227 3.38 20.14 -2.53
N GLU A 228 4.37 19.44 -3.10
CA GLU A 228 4.15 18.16 -3.80
C GLU A 228 3.63 17.06 -2.85
N ALA A 229 4.08 17.09 -1.59
CA ALA A 229 3.57 16.19 -0.57
C ALA A 229 2.07 16.36 -0.35
N MET A 230 1.58 17.61 -0.38
CA MET A 230 0.17 17.95 -0.17
C MET A 230 -0.72 17.70 -1.41
N ALA A 231 -0.15 17.75 -2.62
CA ALA A 231 -0.89 17.57 -3.87
C ALA A 231 -1.04 16.10 -4.31
N GLY A 232 0.00 15.28 -4.11
CA GLY A 232 0.14 13.97 -4.76
C GLY A 232 -0.66 12.82 -4.15
N CYS A 233 -1.97 12.96 -3.92
CA CYS A 233 -2.80 11.87 -3.39
C CYS A 233 -2.89 10.69 -4.39
N PRO A 234 -2.55 9.45 -4.01
CA PRO A 234 -2.64 8.28 -4.89
C PRO A 234 -4.05 7.65 -4.95
N TYR A 235 -4.99 8.11 -4.12
CA TYR A 235 -6.30 7.47 -3.91
C TYR A 235 -7.48 8.28 -4.48
N GLY A 236 -7.22 9.25 -5.34
CA GLY A 236 -8.23 10.12 -5.94
C GLY A 236 -7.63 11.45 -6.42
N GLU A 237 -8.46 12.49 -6.53
CA GLU A 237 -8.01 13.81 -6.98
C GLU A 237 -7.25 14.59 -5.89
N SER A 238 -7.58 14.37 -4.61
CA SER A 238 -6.93 15.04 -3.47
C SER A 238 -7.19 14.33 -2.13
N TYR A 239 -6.49 14.79 -1.09
CA TYR A 239 -6.83 14.48 0.30
C TYR A 239 -8.00 15.38 0.72
N ASP A 240 -9.13 14.78 1.10
CA ASP A 240 -10.35 15.51 1.47
C ASP A 240 -10.37 15.94 2.95
N LEU A 241 -9.43 15.44 3.75
CA LEU A 241 -9.14 15.92 5.08
C LEU A 241 -7.63 16.05 5.29
N THR A 242 -7.17 17.27 5.54
CA THR A 242 -5.78 17.58 5.85
C THR A 242 -5.64 18.05 7.30
N ILE A 243 -4.77 17.38 8.05
CA ILE A 243 -4.54 17.67 9.47
C ILE A 243 -3.07 17.98 9.68
N GLY A 244 -2.76 19.22 10.03
CA GLY A 244 -1.42 19.61 10.45
C GLY A 244 -1.24 19.45 11.96
N THR A 245 -0.07 18.99 12.39
CA THR A 245 0.27 18.80 13.81
C THR A 245 1.25 19.86 14.29
N SER A 246 0.93 20.52 15.41
CA SER A 246 1.82 21.50 16.06
C SER A 246 1.45 21.68 17.54
N GLU A 247 2.44 22.00 18.37
CA GLU A 247 2.19 22.42 19.76
C GLU A 247 1.31 23.68 19.85
N ARG A 248 1.31 24.50 18.78
CA ARG A 248 0.48 25.71 18.60
C ARG A 248 -0.86 25.42 17.92
N GLY A 249 -1.29 24.16 17.87
CA GLY A 249 -2.58 23.75 17.33
C GLY A 249 -3.77 24.53 17.92
N THR A 250 -4.70 24.94 17.07
CA THR A 250 -5.94 25.62 17.50
C THR A 250 -6.96 24.66 18.08
N SER A 251 -6.88 23.38 17.70
CA SER A 251 -7.66 22.28 18.25
C SER A 251 -6.78 21.36 19.10
N SER A 252 -7.37 20.63 20.04
CA SER A 252 -6.65 19.71 20.92
C SER A 252 -7.37 18.38 21.07
N VAL A 253 -6.61 17.29 20.99
CA VAL A 253 -7.11 15.91 21.14
C VAL A 253 -7.65 15.59 22.55
N ASP A 254 -7.37 16.43 23.56
CA ASP A 254 -7.89 16.30 24.94
C ASP A 254 -9.06 17.25 25.24
N ALA A 255 -9.53 18.02 24.26
CA ALA A 255 -10.70 18.86 24.45
C ALA A 255 -11.91 17.97 24.80
N LYS A 256 -12.45 18.11 26.02
CA LYS A 256 -13.55 17.27 26.54
C LYS A 256 -14.82 17.36 25.71
N GLU A 257 -15.03 18.50 25.04
CA GLU A 257 -16.12 18.75 24.12
C GLU A 257 -15.53 19.41 22.87
N GLY A 258 -15.98 18.97 21.68
CA GLY A 258 -15.66 19.63 20.42
C GLY A 258 -14.49 19.06 19.61
N PHE A 259 -13.74 18.07 20.12
CA PHE A 259 -12.78 17.36 19.27
C PHE A 259 -13.44 16.17 18.55
N GLY A 260 -13.42 16.22 17.23
CA GLY A 260 -13.89 15.16 16.35
C GLY A 260 -13.31 15.38 14.96
N LEU A 261 -13.20 14.30 14.19
CA LEU A 261 -12.82 14.40 12.79
C LEU A 261 -14.08 14.56 11.93
N PRO A 262 -14.07 15.43 10.92
CA PRO A 262 -15.11 15.39 9.88
C PRO A 262 -15.05 14.03 9.16
N SER A 263 -16.15 13.64 8.52
CA SER A 263 -16.15 12.44 7.67
C SER A 263 -15.20 12.66 6.49
N PHE A 264 -14.42 11.63 6.14
CA PHE A 264 -13.41 11.70 5.09
C PHE A 264 -13.27 10.37 4.35
N ARG A 265 -12.78 10.42 3.12
CA ARG A 265 -12.31 9.27 2.34
C ARG A 265 -10.79 9.15 2.40
N ASN A 266 -10.05 10.24 2.25
CA ASN A 266 -8.60 10.27 2.16
C ASN A 266 -8.01 11.31 3.11
N CYS A 267 -7.62 10.89 4.32
CA CYS A 267 -7.04 11.77 5.32
C CYS A 267 -5.52 11.84 5.20
N LEU A 268 -4.95 13.04 5.19
CA LEU A 268 -3.52 13.29 5.29
C LEU A 268 -3.16 13.95 6.64
N LEU A 269 -2.37 13.25 7.44
CA LEU A 269 -1.83 13.76 8.71
C LEU A 269 -0.37 14.20 8.52
N VAL A 270 -0.12 15.49 8.74
CA VAL A 270 1.17 16.13 8.41
C VAL A 270 1.96 16.44 9.68
N PHE A 271 3.22 16.03 9.67
CA PHE A 271 4.17 16.24 10.76
C PHE A 271 5.34 17.10 10.31
N GLY A 272 5.71 18.07 11.14
CA GLY A 272 6.92 18.86 10.95
C GLY A 272 8.20 18.13 11.38
N GLY A 273 9.33 18.69 10.95
CA GLY A 273 10.66 18.32 11.43
C GLY A 273 10.98 19.01 12.75
N GLN A 274 12.28 19.14 13.05
CA GLN A 274 12.73 19.82 14.28
C GLN A 274 12.30 21.29 14.35
N ALA A 275 12.16 21.95 13.20
CA ALA A 275 11.79 23.36 13.08
C ALA A 275 10.27 23.60 13.12
N GLY A 276 9.44 22.56 12.96
CA GLY A 276 8.01 22.68 12.73
C GLY A 276 7.65 22.82 11.26
N ILE A 277 6.35 22.95 10.97
CA ILE A 277 5.82 23.15 9.59
C ILE A 277 5.85 24.65 9.26
N GLU A 278 5.72 25.49 10.27
CA GLU A 278 5.76 26.96 10.20
C GLU A 278 6.99 27.45 9.46
N GLU A 279 8.18 26.98 9.86
CA GLU A 279 9.45 27.37 9.24
C GLU A 279 9.58 26.87 7.78
N VAL A 280 8.93 25.75 7.44
CA VAL A 280 8.90 25.24 6.06
C VAL A 280 8.06 26.17 5.19
N VAL A 281 6.94 26.66 5.71
CA VAL A 281 6.07 27.61 5.02
C VAL A 281 6.74 28.98 4.91
N ASP A 282 7.39 29.49 5.96
CA ASP A 282 8.18 30.74 5.91
C ASP A 282 9.32 30.65 4.87
N ALA A 283 9.99 29.50 4.77
CA ALA A 283 11.02 29.28 3.76
C ALA A 283 10.46 29.30 2.33
N ILE A 284 9.24 28.81 2.12
CA ILE A 284 8.56 28.84 0.81
C ILE A 284 8.09 30.27 0.49
N GLU A 285 7.51 30.98 1.46
CA GLU A 285 7.10 32.39 1.32
C GLU A 285 8.28 33.29 0.90
N THR A 286 9.44 33.08 1.50
CA THR A 286 10.63 33.88 1.25
C THR A 286 11.45 33.41 0.04
N SER A 287 11.10 32.26 -0.55
CA SER A 287 11.78 31.74 -1.73
C SER A 287 11.37 32.49 -2.99
N ASP A 288 12.35 32.90 -3.80
CA ASP A 288 12.16 33.58 -5.09
C ASP A 288 11.89 32.59 -6.25
N ASP A 289 11.66 31.31 -5.91
CA ASP A 289 11.42 30.22 -6.86
C ASP A 289 10.00 30.30 -7.42
N GLY A 290 9.76 31.31 -8.28
CA GLY A 290 8.53 31.50 -9.06
C GLY A 290 8.31 30.47 -10.16
N GLN A 291 9.04 29.35 -10.14
CA GLN A 291 8.87 28.24 -11.08
C GLN A 291 8.17 27.09 -10.33
N GLY A 292 6.85 27.17 -10.22
CA GLY A 292 6.03 26.03 -9.79
C GLY A 292 6.32 24.86 -10.72
N ASN A 293 6.71 23.71 -10.15
CA ASN A 293 6.58 22.45 -10.86
C ASN A 293 5.08 22.22 -11.04
N ASN A 294 4.63 21.79 -12.22
CA ASN A 294 3.19 21.61 -12.52
C ASN A 294 2.47 20.61 -11.59
N ASP A 295 3.23 19.88 -10.77
CA ASP A 295 2.78 18.77 -9.94
C ASP A 295 2.43 19.20 -8.50
N ASP A 296 2.49 20.49 -8.15
CA ASP A 296 2.22 20.99 -6.80
C ASP A 296 0.74 21.34 -6.51
N GLY A 297 -0.15 21.21 -7.51
CA GLY A 297 -1.59 21.41 -7.33
C GLY A 297 -1.98 22.79 -6.79
N GLY A 298 -1.14 23.81 -6.97
CA GLY A 298 -1.37 25.16 -6.45
C GLY A 298 -1.07 25.32 -4.94
N TRP A 299 -0.55 24.29 -4.27
CA TRP A 299 -0.15 24.38 -2.87
C TRP A 299 0.99 25.36 -2.64
N ARG A 300 1.91 25.48 -3.61
CA ARG A 300 3.02 26.43 -3.52
C ARG A 300 2.53 27.87 -3.48
N GLU A 301 1.59 28.23 -4.34
CA GLU A 301 0.99 29.58 -4.35
C GLU A 301 0.27 29.86 -3.03
N LYS A 302 -0.51 28.90 -2.52
CA LYS A 302 -1.18 29.02 -1.22
C LYS A 302 -0.19 29.23 -0.07
N MET A 303 0.91 28.48 -0.07
CA MET A 303 1.97 28.58 0.95
C MET A 303 2.76 29.88 0.82
N ALA A 304 3.07 30.32 -0.40
CA ALA A 304 3.78 31.58 -0.65
C ALA A 304 2.95 32.81 -0.28
N ALA A 305 1.62 32.69 -0.25
CA ALA A 305 0.70 33.74 0.18
C ALA A 305 0.35 33.69 1.68
N CYS A 306 0.95 32.79 2.47
CA CYS A 306 0.61 32.55 3.86
C CYS A 306 1.87 32.61 4.74
N PRO A 307 1.96 33.55 5.71
CA PRO A 307 3.04 33.53 6.67
C PRO A 307 3.08 32.22 7.46
N GLY A 308 4.26 31.71 7.78
CA GLY A 308 4.44 30.47 8.53
C GLY A 308 3.75 30.48 9.89
N THR A 309 3.70 31.64 10.55
CA THR A 309 2.91 31.84 11.80
C THR A 309 1.41 31.60 11.64
N GLU A 310 0.89 31.70 10.42
CA GLU A 310 -0.51 31.46 10.07
C GLU A 310 -0.72 30.15 9.29
N CYS A 311 0.31 29.29 9.18
CA CYS A 311 0.26 28.08 8.35
C CYS A 311 -0.88 27.12 8.73
N GLY A 312 -1.40 27.20 9.96
CA GLY A 312 -2.60 26.45 10.37
C GLY A 312 -3.83 26.71 9.51
N LYS A 313 -3.92 27.85 8.79
CA LYS A 313 -4.99 28.15 7.84
C LYS A 313 -4.91 27.34 6.54
N LEU A 314 -3.77 26.70 6.26
CA LEU A 314 -3.56 25.87 5.08
C LEU A 314 -4.19 24.46 5.23
N PHE A 315 -4.55 24.07 6.45
CA PHE A 315 -5.08 22.76 6.77
C PHE A 315 -6.55 22.86 7.19
N ASP A 316 -7.31 21.80 6.96
CA ASP A 316 -8.68 21.69 7.49
C ASP A 316 -8.68 21.66 9.02
N MET A 317 -7.65 21.04 9.60
CA MET A 317 -7.43 21.01 11.05
C MET A 317 -5.98 21.29 11.42
N TRP A 318 -5.79 22.14 12.43
CA TRP A 318 -4.49 22.40 13.05
C TRP A 318 -4.51 21.94 14.51
N THR A 319 -3.81 20.85 14.81
CA THR A 319 -4.06 20.08 16.03
C THR A 319 -2.84 19.95 16.93
N ASN A 320 -3.04 20.22 18.22
CA ASN A 320 -2.10 19.84 19.28
C ASN A 320 -2.44 18.43 19.78
N ILE A 321 -1.51 17.51 19.52
CA ILE A 321 -1.63 16.07 19.81
C ILE A 321 -1.22 15.69 21.25
N CYS A 322 -0.60 16.61 22.00
CA CYS A 322 -0.11 16.36 23.36
C CYS A 322 -0.13 17.69 24.16
N PRO A 323 -1.31 18.18 24.55
CA PRO A 323 -1.39 19.35 25.41
C PRO A 323 -0.75 19.06 26.76
N TRP A 324 -0.18 20.10 27.39
CA TRP A 324 0.56 19.97 28.65
C TRP A 324 1.78 19.05 28.58
N GLN A 325 2.41 18.93 27.41
CA GLN A 325 3.66 18.18 27.26
C GLN A 325 4.70 18.63 28.29
N GLY A 326 5.33 17.67 28.97
CA GLY A 326 6.35 17.94 29.99
C GLY A 326 7.74 18.22 29.40
N SER A 327 7.95 17.91 28.12
CA SER A 327 9.16 18.24 27.37
C SER A 327 8.95 19.51 26.56
N ARG A 328 10.00 20.31 26.37
CA ARG A 328 9.93 21.48 25.47
C ARG A 328 9.67 21.07 24.03
N THR A 329 10.14 19.90 23.62
CA THR A 329 9.99 19.39 22.25
C THR A 329 9.55 17.93 22.29
N ILE A 330 8.68 17.57 21.35
CA ILE A 330 8.32 16.19 21.02
C ILE A 330 8.98 15.90 19.67
N ARG A 331 9.76 14.81 19.57
CA ARG A 331 10.44 14.46 18.32
C ARG A 331 9.43 13.87 17.33
N THR A 332 9.68 14.01 16.04
CA THR A 332 8.72 13.60 14.99
C THR A 332 8.32 12.12 15.11
N GLU A 333 9.24 11.21 15.43
CA GLU A 333 8.89 9.78 15.60
C GLU A 333 8.04 9.51 16.85
N GLU A 334 8.13 10.37 17.88
CA GLU A 334 7.28 10.33 19.07
C GLU A 334 5.90 10.92 18.75
N ALA A 335 5.88 12.04 18.03
CA ALA A 335 4.68 12.73 17.57
C ALA A 335 3.82 11.83 16.68
N VAL A 336 4.42 11.10 15.73
CA VAL A 336 3.72 10.12 14.88
C VAL A 336 2.99 9.08 15.75
N LEU A 337 3.68 8.51 16.74
CA LEU A 337 3.09 7.49 17.60
C LEU A 337 1.96 8.05 18.47
N ILE A 338 2.16 9.24 19.06
CA ILE A 338 1.17 9.90 19.90
C ILE A 338 -0.05 10.27 19.06
N ALA A 339 0.15 10.96 17.94
CA ALA A 339 -0.93 11.41 17.07
C ALA A 339 -1.77 10.22 16.61
N LEU A 340 -1.16 9.19 16.01
CA LEU A 340 -1.89 8.03 15.52
C LEU A 340 -2.67 7.33 16.64
N ALA A 341 -2.11 7.21 17.84
CA ALA A 341 -2.82 6.67 19.00
C ALA A 341 -4.06 7.49 19.39
N ARG A 342 -3.93 8.82 19.37
CA ARG A 342 -4.97 9.77 19.78
C ARG A 342 -6.06 9.96 18.72
N PHE A 343 -5.72 9.88 17.44
CA PHE A 343 -6.67 9.95 16.33
C PHE A 343 -7.37 8.61 16.08
N ARG A 344 -6.78 7.47 16.50
CA ARG A 344 -7.32 6.12 16.24
C ARG A 344 -8.80 5.94 16.57
N PRO A 345 -9.33 6.41 17.72
CA PRO A 345 -10.76 6.26 18.03
C PRO A 345 -11.66 6.98 17.02
N TYR A 346 -11.26 8.18 16.59
CA TYR A 346 -12.03 9.01 15.66
C TYR A 346 -11.98 8.47 14.23
N ILE A 347 -10.81 7.99 13.80
CA ILE A 347 -10.63 7.32 12.52
C ILE A 347 -11.44 6.00 12.50
N ALA A 348 -11.48 5.26 13.61
CA ALA A 348 -12.27 4.03 13.72
C ALA A 348 -13.77 4.27 13.53
N SER A 349 -14.26 5.41 14.03
CA SER A 349 -15.66 5.81 13.93
C SER A 349 -16.01 6.52 12.63
N ASN A 350 -15.06 6.67 11.71
CA ASN A 350 -15.31 7.32 10.43
C ASN A 350 -16.28 6.48 9.60
N LEU A 351 -17.51 6.97 9.48
CA LEU A 351 -18.51 6.46 8.56
C LEU A 351 -18.36 7.24 7.25
N PRO A 352 -18.04 6.59 6.12
CA PRO A 352 -18.05 7.25 4.82
C PRO A 352 -19.45 7.81 4.55
N ASN A 353 -19.56 9.01 3.99
CA ASN A 353 -20.85 9.52 3.53
C ASN A 353 -21.35 8.68 2.34
N ASP A 354 -22.47 7.98 2.51
CA ASP A 354 -23.14 7.16 1.46
C ASP A 354 -23.64 7.96 0.24
N LYS A 355 -23.37 9.27 0.16
CA LYS A 355 -23.90 10.14 -0.92
C LYS A 355 -23.21 9.95 -2.27
N ASP A 356 -21.99 9.40 -2.33
CA ASP A 356 -21.32 9.16 -3.62
C ASP A 356 -21.48 7.70 -4.12
N GLU A 357 -22.24 6.84 -3.41
CA GLU A 357 -22.58 5.51 -3.94
C GLU A 357 -23.41 5.62 -5.24
N SER A 358 -24.20 6.70 -5.38
CA SER A 358 -25.00 6.96 -6.59
C SER A 358 -24.21 7.42 -7.83
N GLU A 359 -22.92 7.74 -7.68
CA GLU A 359 -22.04 8.06 -8.80
C GLU A 359 -21.15 6.88 -9.19
N SER A 360 -20.65 6.09 -8.23
CA SER A 360 -19.91 4.86 -8.53
C SER A 360 -20.78 3.73 -9.10
N GLU A 361 -22.05 3.62 -8.69
CA GLU A 361 -22.96 2.61 -9.27
C GLU A 361 -23.30 2.88 -10.75
N LYS A 362 -23.15 4.12 -11.23
CA LYS A 362 -23.40 4.45 -12.65
C LYS A 362 -22.25 4.03 -13.56
N ASP A 363 -21.02 3.94 -13.04
CA ASP A 363 -19.87 3.45 -13.79
C ASP A 363 -19.76 1.91 -13.76
N ASP A 364 -20.43 1.25 -12.80
CA ASP A 364 -20.47 -0.21 -12.65
C ASP A 364 -21.65 -0.90 -13.38
N GLU A 365 -22.64 -0.14 -13.90
CA GLU A 365 -23.82 -0.70 -14.60
C GLU A 365 -23.55 -1.19 -16.05
N GLU A 366 -22.34 -1.00 -16.60
CA GLU A 366 -21.97 -1.50 -17.95
C GLU A 366 -20.98 -2.68 -17.95
N VAL A 367 -21.08 -3.61 -17.00
CA VAL A 367 -20.53 -4.97 -17.20
C VAL A 367 -21.54 -6.03 -16.74
N ASN A 368 -22.68 -6.07 -17.43
CA ASN A 368 -23.68 -7.11 -17.25
C ASN A 368 -23.18 -8.42 -17.90
N ILE A 369 -22.40 -9.23 -17.17
CA ILE A 369 -22.12 -10.61 -17.55
C ILE A 369 -23.36 -11.45 -17.24
N THR A 370 -24.25 -11.55 -18.21
CA THR A 370 -25.35 -12.53 -18.20
C THR A 370 -24.79 -13.94 -18.17
N LEU A 371 -25.05 -14.65 -17.07
CA LEU A 371 -24.94 -16.10 -16.92
C LEU A 371 -26.31 -16.73 -17.18
N GLY A 372 -26.38 -17.62 -18.17
CA GLY A 372 -27.53 -18.45 -18.55
C GLY A 372 -27.63 -18.49 -20.08
N ASP A 373 -27.64 -19.63 -20.79
CA ASP A 373 -28.32 -20.88 -20.49
C ASP A 373 -27.66 -22.03 -21.30
N PHE A 374 -27.50 -23.20 -20.69
CA PHE A 374 -27.10 -24.43 -21.37
C PHE A 374 -28.35 -25.07 -21.97
N GLY A 375 -28.72 -24.65 -23.17
CA GLY A 375 -29.75 -25.29 -23.99
C GLY A 375 -29.10 -26.18 -25.05
N SER A 376 -29.33 -27.48 -24.94
CA SER A 376 -29.07 -28.47 -25.99
C SER A 376 -29.80 -28.11 -27.26
N ASP A 377 -29.10 -28.02 -28.40
CA ASP A 377 -29.68 -28.33 -29.70
C ASP A 377 -28.60 -28.72 -30.70
N VAL A 378 -28.75 -29.92 -31.24
CA VAL A 378 -27.99 -30.51 -32.34
C VAL A 378 -28.67 -30.09 -33.64
N PRO A 379 -27.90 -29.69 -34.66
CA PRO A 379 -28.27 -29.98 -36.05
C PRO A 379 -27.09 -30.67 -36.73
N SER A 380 -27.14 -31.99 -36.93
CA SER A 380 -27.63 -32.65 -38.15
C SER A 380 -26.90 -32.20 -39.40
N ASP A 381 -25.95 -33.04 -39.82
CA ASP A 381 -25.31 -33.05 -41.13
C ASP A 381 -26.37 -33.09 -42.24
N GLU A 382 -26.32 -32.15 -43.17
CA GLU A 382 -26.88 -32.33 -44.50
C GLU A 382 -25.78 -32.14 -45.54
N SER A 383 -25.30 -33.27 -46.03
CA SER A 383 -24.51 -33.43 -47.25
C SER A 383 -25.43 -33.30 -48.46
N SER A 384 -25.14 -32.35 -49.34
CA SER A 384 -25.67 -32.32 -50.71
C SER A 384 -24.70 -33.04 -51.64
N SER A 385 -25.12 -34.15 -52.23
CA SER A 385 -24.50 -34.69 -53.43
C SER A 385 -25.59 -35.16 -54.37
N ASP A 386 -25.49 -34.68 -55.60
CA ASP A 386 -26.41 -34.85 -56.71
C ASP A 386 -26.61 -36.32 -57.12
N ASP A 387 -27.85 -36.64 -57.49
CA ASP A 387 -28.24 -37.86 -58.19
C ASP A 387 -27.96 -37.75 -59.70
N ASP A 388 -27.82 -38.94 -60.31
CA ASP A 388 -27.96 -39.34 -61.72
C ASP A 388 -26.67 -40.03 -62.21
N ASP A 389 -26.66 -41.20 -62.83
CA ASP A 389 -27.64 -42.24 -63.15
C ASP A 389 -26.81 -43.43 -63.69
N ASP A 390 -27.42 -44.61 -63.71
CA ASP A 390 -27.21 -45.70 -64.66
C ASP A 390 -26.02 -46.70 -64.53
N GLY A 391 -26.37 -47.99 -64.73
CA GLY A 391 -25.47 -48.94 -65.39
C GLY A 391 -24.99 -50.17 -64.63
N SER A 392 -25.89 -51.13 -64.43
CA SER A 392 -25.73 -52.59 -64.69
C SER A 392 -24.42 -53.36 -64.36
N ASP A 393 -24.67 -54.51 -63.74
CA ASP A 393 -24.08 -55.83 -64.02
C ASP A 393 -22.70 -56.27 -63.48
N SER A 394 -22.82 -57.17 -62.50
CA SER A 394 -22.32 -58.55 -62.57
C SER A 394 -20.88 -58.90 -62.15
N GLU A 395 -20.85 -59.91 -61.27
CA GLU A 395 -19.88 -61.01 -61.15
C GLU A 395 -18.45 -60.81 -60.57
N LYS A 396 -18.26 -61.60 -59.50
CA LYS A 396 -17.12 -62.48 -59.17
C LYS A 396 -15.89 -61.93 -58.40
N SER A 397 -15.78 -62.53 -57.21
CA SER A 397 -14.60 -62.90 -56.41
C SER A 397 -13.39 -63.41 -57.21
N PRO A 398 -12.19 -63.59 -56.60
CA PRO A 398 -11.85 -63.48 -55.17
C PRO A 398 -10.89 -62.34 -54.79
#